data_AF-A0A227J5T1-F1
#
_entry.id   AF-A0A227J5T1-F1
#
_cell.length_a   1.000
_cell.length_b   1.000
_cell.length_c   1.000
_cell.angle_alpha   90.00
_cell.angle_beta   90.00
_cell.angle_gamma   90.00
#
_symmetry.space_group_name_H-M   'P 1'
#
loop_
_entity.id
_entity.type
_entity.pdbx_description
1 polymer ?
#
loop_
_entity_poly.entity_id
_entity_poly.type
_entity_poly.pdbx_seq_one_letter_code
_entity_poly.pdbx_strand_id
1 'polypeptide(L)' 'ERVAQFMQAKEYRFENINDPSSDIMREWKISVTPTIYILRNGEVTSITTGITTPIGILARICLAR' A
#
# COMPACT_ATOMS: atom_id res chain seq x y z
N GLU A 1 -18.35 7.23 0.47
CA GLU A 1 -18.10 8.69 0.38
C GLU A 1 -16.89 9.15 1.20
N ARG A 2 -16.77 8.80 2.50
CA ARG A 2 -15.67 9.25 3.38
C ARG A 2 -14.25 9.13 2.80
N VAL A 3 -13.90 7.98 2.20
CA VAL A 3 -12.54 7.77 1.65
C VAL A 3 -12.30 8.69 0.45
N ALA A 4 -13.27 8.82 -0.46
CA ALA A 4 -13.16 9.71 -1.61
C ALA A 4 -13.00 11.18 -1.19
N GLN A 5 -13.76 11.64 -0.19
CA GLN A 5 -13.61 12.98 0.37
C GLN A 5 -12.24 13.20 1.01
N PHE A 6 -11.71 12.20 1.74
CA PHE A 6 -10.37 12.28 2.32
C PHE A 6 -9.28 12.38 1.23
N MET A 7 -9.39 11.57 0.18
CA MET A 7 -8.48 11.64 -0.97
C MET A 7 -8.51 13.02 -1.63
N GLN A 8 -9.70 13.59 -1.82
CA GLN A 8 -9.87 14.94 -2.38
C GLN A 8 -9.25 16.01 -1.47
N ALA A 9 -9.56 15.99 -0.17
CA ALA A 9 -9.07 16.98 0.80
C ALA A 9 -7.54 16.92 0.98
N LYS A 10 -6.92 15.76 0.75
CA LYS A 10 -5.46 15.57 0.77
C LYS A 10 -4.79 15.72 -0.59
N GLU A 11 -5.57 16.01 -1.64
CA GLU A 11 -5.10 16.12 -3.02
C GLU A 11 -4.36 14.86 -3.51
N TYR A 12 -4.73 13.70 -2.97
CA TYR A 12 -4.16 12.43 -3.39
C TYR A 12 -4.71 12.02 -4.75
N ARG A 13 -3.79 11.73 -5.68
CA ARG A 13 -4.08 11.40 -7.08
C ARG A 13 -3.76 9.95 -7.45
N PHE A 14 -3.36 9.13 -6.48
CA PHE A 14 -3.13 7.71 -6.71
C PHE A 14 -4.45 6.95 -6.71
N GLU A 15 -4.51 5.87 -7.49
CA GLU A 15 -5.67 4.97 -7.54
C GLU A 15 -5.96 4.35 -6.17
N ASN A 16 -7.23 4.31 -5.81
CA ASN A 16 -7.70 3.70 -4.56
C ASN A 16 -8.80 2.68 -4.86
N ILE A 17 -8.61 1.46 -4.34
CA ILE A 17 -9.62 0.40 -4.40
C ILE A 17 -10.18 0.22 -2.99
N ASN A 18 -11.46 0.52 -2.81
CA ASN A 18 -12.15 0.28 -1.53
C ASN A 18 -12.48 -1.21 -1.42
N ASP A 19 -12.03 -1.84 -0.33
CA ASP A 19 -12.24 -3.28 -0.05
C ASP A 19 -13.18 -3.49 1.18
N PRO A 20 -14.50 -3.24 1.05
CA PRO A 20 -15.42 -3.25 2.18
C PRO A 20 -15.67 -4.65 2.75
N SER A 21 -15.51 -5.70 1.94
CA SER A 21 -15.62 -7.10 2.35
C SER A 21 -14.29 -7.68 2.82
N SER A 22 -13.17 -6.98 2.63
CA SER A 22 -11.81 -7.46 2.90
C SER A 22 -11.41 -8.67 2.03
N ASP A 23 -11.98 -8.79 0.83
CA ASP A 23 -11.67 -9.88 -0.11
C ASP A 23 -10.23 -9.75 -0.63
N ILE A 24 -9.83 -8.54 -1.04
CA ILE A 24 -8.48 -8.25 -1.54
C ILE A 24 -7.46 -8.43 -0.41
N MET A 25 -7.74 -7.90 0.78
CA MET A 25 -6.87 -8.08 1.94
C MET A 25 -6.64 -9.56 2.28
N ARG A 26 -7.69 -10.40 2.20
CA ARG A 26 -7.58 -11.85 2.43
C ARG A 26 -6.77 -12.55 1.35
N GLU A 27 -7.03 -12.24 0.08
CA GLU A 27 -6.31 -12.82 -1.06
C GLU A 27 -4.80 -12.55 -0.95
N TRP A 28 -4.43 -11.33 -0.57
CA TRP A 28 -3.05 -10.91 -0.38
C TRP A 28 -2.45 -11.29 0.97
N LYS A 29 -3.23 -11.96 1.86
CA LYS A 29 -2.84 -12.41 3.20
C LYS A 29 -2.37 -11.27 4.12
N ILE A 30 -3.02 -10.11 4.03
CA ILE A 30 -2.71 -8.93 4.85
C ILE A 30 -3.36 -9.09 6.23
N SER A 31 -2.55 -9.24 7.28
CA SER A 31 -3.03 -9.43 8.66
C SER A 31 -2.87 -8.21 9.57
N VAL A 32 -2.02 -7.25 9.21
CA VAL A 32 -1.71 -6.05 10.02
C VAL A 32 -1.62 -4.83 9.13
N THR A 33 -2.04 -3.67 9.64
CA THR A 33 -1.94 -2.37 8.97
C THR A 33 -0.91 -1.46 9.65
N PRO A 34 -0.14 -0.65 8.90
CA PRO A 34 -0.07 -0.62 7.44
C PRO A 34 0.73 -1.81 6.89
N THR A 35 0.38 -2.28 5.69
CA THR A 35 1.21 -3.20 4.90
C THR A 35 1.49 -2.59 3.53
N ILE A 36 2.74 -2.64 3.09
CA ILE A 36 3.24 -2.04 1.85
C ILE A 36 3.94 -3.12 1.03
N TYR A 37 3.44 -3.35 -0.18
CA TYR A 37 4.07 -4.21 -1.19
C TYR A 37 4.82 -3.35 -2.20
N ILE A 38 6.02 -3.77 -2.58
CA ILE A 38 6.79 -3.19 -3.68
C ILE A 38 6.86 -4.24 -4.76
N LEU A 39 6.43 -3.87 -5.98
CA LEU A 39 6.40 -4.75 -7.13
C LEU A 39 7.30 -4.23 -8.24
N ARG A 40 7.92 -5.14 -8.99
CA ARG A 40 8.65 -4.87 -10.22
C ARG A 40 8.39 -5.98 -11.22
N ASN A 41 8.09 -5.61 -12.47
CA ASN A 41 7.88 -6.57 -13.57
C ASN A 41 6.82 -7.65 -13.27
N GLY A 42 5.79 -7.30 -12.49
CA GLY A 42 4.74 -8.23 -12.08
C GLY A 42 5.06 -9.09 -10.85
N GLU A 43 6.25 -8.96 -10.28
CA GLU A 43 6.70 -9.73 -9.12
C GLU A 43 6.85 -8.86 -7.88
N VAL A 44 6.59 -9.44 -6.70
CA VAL A 44 6.78 -8.77 -5.40
C VAL A 44 8.26 -8.81 -5.02
N THR A 45 8.89 -7.65 -4.89
CA THR A 45 10.31 -7.53 -4.51
C THR A 45 10.50 -7.30 -3.01
N SER A 46 9.51 -6.71 -2.33
CA SER A 46 9.57 -6.45 -0.89
C SER A 46 8.17 -6.29 -0.30
N ILE A 47 8.01 -6.75 0.94
CA ILE A 47 6.80 -6.59 1.76
C ILE A 47 7.21 -5.97 3.11
N THR A 48 6.48 -4.98 3.60
CA THR A 48 6.72 -4.39 4.93
C THR A 48 5.41 -4.17 5.65
N THR A 49 5.32 -4.69 6.88
CA THR A 49 4.09 -4.71 7.67
C THR A 49 4.34 -4.13 9.06
N GLY A 50 3.44 -3.25 9.52
CA GLY A 50 3.53 -2.56 10.81
C GLY A 50 4.22 -1.20 10.72
N ILE A 51 4.93 -0.82 11.78
CA ILE A 51 5.58 0.50 11.89
C ILE A 51 6.61 0.65 10.76
N THR A 52 6.51 1.74 10.01
CA THR A 52 7.39 2.04 8.88
C THR A 52 7.69 3.54 8.82
N THR A 53 8.78 3.91 8.12
CA THR A 53 9.20 5.30 7.94
C THR A 53 9.28 5.64 6.44
N PRO A 54 9.03 6.90 6.04
CA PRO A 54 9.13 7.31 4.63
C PRO A 54 10.50 7.00 4.02
N ILE A 55 11.58 7.25 4.76
CA ILE A 55 12.96 6.95 4.31
C ILE A 55 13.15 5.44 4.12
N GLY A 56 12.64 4.62 5.04
CA GLY A 56 12.72 3.17 4.92
C GLY A 56 11.97 2.62 3.69
N ILE A 57 10.84 3.23 3.34
CA ILE A 57 10.08 2.90 2.13
C ILE A 57 10.87 3.29 0.88
N LEU A 58 11.40 4.52 0.82
CA LEU A 58 12.19 5.00 -0.32
C LEU A 58 13.45 4.16 -0.56
N ALA A 59 14.13 3.74 0.51
CA ALA A 59 15.29 2.85 0.40
C ALA A 59 14.92 1.51 -0.23
N ARG A 60 13.80 0.89 0.16
CA ARG A 60 13.31 -0.37 -0.44
C ARG A 60 12.92 -0.20 -1.90
N ILE A 61 12.28 0.91 -2.26
CA ILE A 61 11.98 1.24 -3.67
C ILE A 61 13.28 1.39 -4.47
N CYS A 62 14.32 1.99 -3.88
CA CYS A 62 15.62 2.14 -4.53
C CYS A 62 16.33 0.79 -4.72
N LEU A 63 16.30 -0.08 -3.71
CA LEU A 63 16.86 -1.43 -3.77
C LEU A 63 16.09 -2.37 -4.69
N ALA A 64 14.80 -2.10 -4.87
CA ALA A 64 13.97 -2.82 -5.81
C ALA A 64 14.25 -2.43 -7.26
N ARG A 65 15.23 -1.55 -7.59
CA ARG A 65 15.57 -1.13 -8.96
C ARG A 65 16.10 -2.26 -9.83
#